data_AF-A0A6I4LSK9-F1
#
_entry.id   AF-A0A6I4LSK9-F1
#
_cell.length_a   1.000
_cell.length_b   1.000
_cell.length_c   1.000
_cell.angle_alpha   90.00
_cell.angle_beta   90.00
_cell.angle_gamma   90.00
#
_symmetry.space_group_name_H-M   'P 1'
#
loop_
_entity.id
_entity.type
_entity.pdbx_description
1 polymer ?
#
loop_
_entity_poly.entity_id
_entity_poly.type
_entity_poly.pdbx_seq_one_letter_code
_entity_poly.pdbx_strand_id
1 'polypeptide(L)'
;MLKSIAIGASLFCATATFAQQPPAPPAGGMPGPEQIFAFLDADKDGFIAKNEAQGPMVQHFDFIDSDKDGKISVAELKTAMEAMRPPEPPKGDAE
;
A
#
# COMPACT_ATOMS: atom_id res chain seq x y z
N MET A 1 -56.97 14.18 -27.15
CA MET A 1 -57.02 13.20 -28.25
C MET A 1 -55.89 13.52 -29.21
N LEU A 2 -55.02 12.52 -29.45
CA LEU A 2 -53.88 12.39 -30.40
C LEU A 2 -53.50 13.57 -31.31
N LYS A 3 -52.18 13.84 -31.43
CA LYS A 3 -51.36 13.61 -32.65
C LYS A 3 -49.87 13.96 -32.44
N SER A 4 -49.06 12.90 -32.41
CA SER A 4 -47.65 12.66 -32.81
C SER A 4 -46.64 13.81 -32.98
N ILE A 5 -45.38 13.59 -32.54
CA ILE A 5 -44.14 13.97 -33.26
C ILE A 5 -42.94 13.14 -32.77
N ALA A 6 -42.15 12.72 -33.77
CA ALA A 6 -40.73 12.31 -33.79
C ALA A 6 -40.28 11.02 -33.09
N ILE A 7 -40.08 10.01 -33.94
CA ILE A 7 -39.15 8.90 -33.77
C ILE A 7 -37.73 9.47 -33.81
N GLY A 8 -37.06 9.50 -32.65
CA GLY A 8 -35.62 9.75 -32.55
C GLY A 8 -34.89 8.42 -32.57
N ALA A 9 -34.50 7.96 -33.75
CA ALA A 9 -33.53 6.87 -33.87
C ALA A 9 -32.16 7.39 -33.42
N SER A 10 -31.73 6.97 -32.23
CA SER A 10 -30.34 7.06 -31.84
C SER A 10 -29.93 5.69 -31.34
N LEU A 11 -29.42 4.91 -32.29
CA LEU A 11 -28.63 3.73 -32.07
C LEU A 11 -27.38 4.16 -31.31
N PHE A 12 -27.45 4.21 -29.99
CA PHE A 12 -26.26 4.33 -29.17
C PHE A 12 -25.60 2.96 -29.16
N CYS A 13 -24.49 2.88 -29.87
CA CYS A 13 -23.57 1.75 -29.88
C CYS A 13 -23.38 1.27 -28.44
N ALA A 14 -23.57 -0.03 -28.24
CA ALA A 14 -23.20 -0.73 -27.03
C ALA A 14 -21.68 -0.59 -26.85
N THR A 15 -21.24 0.45 -26.14
CA THR A 15 -19.97 0.40 -25.46
C THR A 15 -20.19 -0.56 -24.30
N ALA A 16 -19.63 -1.75 -24.41
CA ALA A 16 -19.42 -2.58 -23.25
C ALA A 16 -18.66 -1.72 -22.23
N THR A 17 -19.39 -1.19 -21.26
CA THR A 17 -18.81 -0.74 -20.02
C THR A 17 -18.12 -1.98 -19.48
N PHE A 18 -16.81 -2.07 -19.69
CA PHE A 18 -15.96 -2.76 -18.76
C PHE A 18 -16.24 -2.09 -17.44
N ALA A 19 -17.12 -2.69 -16.64
CA ALA A 19 -17.15 -2.47 -15.23
C ALA A 19 -15.71 -2.78 -14.79
N GLN A 20 -14.91 -1.73 -14.63
CA GLN A 20 -13.64 -1.83 -13.94
C GLN A 20 -14.02 -2.32 -12.56
N GLN A 21 -13.92 -3.63 -12.37
CA GLN A 21 -13.96 -4.24 -11.07
C GLN A 21 -12.98 -3.41 -10.24
N PRO A 22 -13.43 -2.76 -9.15
CA PRO A 22 -12.51 -2.02 -8.30
C PRO A 22 -11.35 -2.96 -8.01
N PRO A 23 -10.09 -2.49 -8.09
CA PRO A 23 -8.95 -3.34 -7.78
C PRO A 23 -9.27 -4.05 -6.46
N ALA A 24 -9.19 -5.39 -6.48
CA ALA A 24 -9.43 -6.17 -5.28
C ALA A 24 -8.64 -5.51 -4.15
N PRO A 25 -9.23 -5.29 -2.96
CA PRO A 25 -8.47 -4.77 -1.83
C PRO A 25 -7.22 -5.64 -1.71
N PRO A 26 -6.00 -5.06 -1.65
CA PRO A 26 -4.78 -5.84 -1.60
C PRO A 26 -4.96 -6.92 -0.54
N ALA A 27 -4.81 -8.19 -0.95
CA ALA A 27 -5.00 -9.35 -0.11
C ALA A 27 -4.39 -9.06 1.26
N GLY A 28 -5.19 -9.16 2.33
CA GLY A 28 -4.90 -8.64 3.68
C GLY A 28 -3.54 -9.03 4.24
N GLY A 29 -2.50 -8.36 3.77
CA GLY A 29 -1.12 -8.48 4.17
C GLY A 29 -0.76 -7.32 5.08
N MET A 30 0.25 -7.53 5.91
CA MET A 30 0.85 -6.42 6.66
C MET A 30 1.26 -5.31 5.69
N PRO A 31 1.03 -4.03 6.03
CA PRO A 31 1.52 -2.92 5.24
C PRO A 31 3.02 -3.07 5.02
N GLY A 32 3.49 -2.74 3.81
CA GLY A 32 4.89 -2.77 3.45
C GLY A 32 5.70 -1.72 4.22
N PRO A 33 7.05 -1.84 4.21
CA PRO A 33 7.92 -0.93 4.94
C PRO A 33 7.70 0.53 4.54
N GLU A 34 7.51 0.83 3.26
CA GLU A 34 7.29 2.18 2.77
C GLU A 34 5.97 2.78 3.26
N GLN A 35 4.93 1.94 3.41
CA GLN A 35 3.62 2.37 3.90
C GLN A 35 3.64 2.61 5.41
N ILE A 36 4.33 1.74 6.16
CA ILE A 36 4.56 1.95 7.59
C ILE A 36 5.40 3.21 7.80
N PHE A 37 6.45 3.37 7.00
CA PHE A 37 7.33 4.51 7.09
C PHE A 37 6.59 5.83 6.87
N ALA A 38 5.87 5.95 5.76
CA ALA A 38 5.08 7.13 5.44
C ALA A 38 3.94 7.41 6.45
N PHE A 39 3.53 6.40 7.23
CA PHE A 39 2.54 6.55 8.28
C PHE A 39 3.14 7.05 9.61
N LEU A 40 4.38 6.66 9.91
CA LEU A 40 5.05 6.99 11.18
C LEU A 40 5.88 8.27 11.10
N ASP A 41 6.51 8.55 9.96
CA ASP A 41 7.27 9.78 9.68
C ASP A 41 6.31 10.98 9.58
N ALA A 42 5.95 11.54 10.73
CA ALA A 42 4.90 12.54 10.86
C ALA A 42 5.41 13.93 10.51
N ASP A 43 6.66 14.22 10.85
CA ASP A 43 7.31 15.49 10.53
C ASP A 43 7.96 15.52 9.14
N LYS A 44 8.06 14.37 8.47
CA LYS A 44 8.55 14.19 7.09
C LYS A 44 10.04 14.52 6.95
N ASP A 45 10.81 14.24 7.99
CA ASP A 45 12.25 14.44 7.98
C ASP A 45 13.02 13.29 7.29
N GLY A 46 12.32 12.21 6.93
CA GLY A 46 12.89 11.04 6.29
C GLY A 46 13.46 10.02 7.27
N PHE A 47 13.09 10.11 8.54
CA PHE A 47 13.37 9.14 9.60
C PHE A 47 12.14 8.89 10.48
N ILE A 48 12.21 7.88 11.35
CA ILE A 48 11.23 7.66 12.41
C ILE A 48 11.94 7.85 13.74
N ALA A 49 11.60 8.92 14.46
CA ALA A 49 12.14 9.16 15.79
C ALA A 49 11.46 8.29 16.86
N LYS A 50 12.07 8.16 18.05
CA LYS A 50 11.51 7.36 19.16
C LYS A 50 10.09 7.80 19.59
N ASN A 51 9.78 9.08 19.47
CA ASN A 51 8.45 9.65 19.76
C ASN A 51 7.43 9.41 18.64
N GLU A 52 7.89 9.05 17.45
CA GLU A 52 7.05 8.73 16.29
C GLU A 52 6.83 7.23 16.12
N ALA A 53 7.74 6.41 16.66
CA ALA A 53 7.61 4.96 16.66
C ALA A 53 6.32 4.49 17.36
N GLN A 54 5.61 3.55 16.74
CA GLN A 54 4.36 3.00 17.27
C GLN A 54 4.34 1.46 17.19
N GLY A 55 3.51 0.85 18.02
CA GLY A 55 3.31 -0.61 18.03
C GLY A 55 4.59 -1.39 18.36
N PRO A 56 4.85 -2.53 17.70
CA PRO A 56 6.04 -3.35 17.94
C PRO A 56 7.37 -2.63 17.72
N MET A 57 7.37 -1.57 16.90
CA MET A 57 8.59 -0.79 16.61
C MET A 57 9.16 -0.14 17.87
N VAL A 58 8.32 0.25 18.83
CA VAL A 58 8.78 0.84 20.11
C VAL A 58 9.63 -0.15 20.90
N GLN A 59 9.25 -1.43 20.89
CA GLN A 59 9.97 -2.49 21.62
C GLN A 59 11.26 -2.92 20.91
N HIS A 60 11.28 -2.81 19.59
CA HIS A 60 12.41 -3.20 18.75
C HIS A 60 13.22 -2.01 18.25
N PHE A 61 12.99 -0.80 18.76
CA PHE A 61 13.59 0.42 18.21
C PHE A 61 15.11 0.32 18.17
N ASP A 62 15.73 0.02 19.31
CA ASP A 62 17.18 -0.11 19.44
C ASP A 62 17.75 -1.33 18.68
N PHE A 63 16.90 -2.26 18.23
CA PHE A 63 17.30 -3.36 17.36
C PHE A 63 17.22 -2.98 15.88
N ILE A 64 16.30 -2.08 15.51
CA ILE A 64 16.13 -1.61 14.14
C ILE A 64 17.15 -0.51 13.84
N ASP A 65 17.29 0.47 14.74
CA ASP A 65 18.32 1.54 14.75
C ASP A 65 19.71 0.91 14.93
N SER A 66 20.29 0.50 13.82
CA SER A 66 21.50 -0.31 13.75
C SER A 66 22.75 0.56 13.85
N ASP A 67 22.68 1.79 13.33
CA ASP A 67 23.75 2.77 13.45
C ASP A 67 23.73 3.56 14.77
N LYS A 68 22.66 3.44 15.55
CA LYS A 68 22.46 4.00 16.90
C LYS A 68 22.44 5.52 16.89
N ASP A 69 21.92 6.11 15.83
CA ASP A 69 21.81 7.56 15.71
C ASP A 69 20.53 8.12 16.37
N GLY A 70 19.69 7.24 16.93
CA GLY A 70 18.49 7.57 17.69
C GLY A 70 17.22 7.71 16.86
N LYS A 71 17.27 7.39 15.56
CA LYS A 71 16.16 7.41 14.61
C LYS A 71 16.26 6.21 13.67
N ILE A 72 15.13 5.80 13.08
CA ILE A 72 15.10 4.66 12.16
C ILE A 72 15.00 5.20 10.73
N SER A 73 15.95 4.83 9.89
CA SER A 73 15.88 5.09 8.45
C SER A 73 14.95 4.10 7.73
N VAL A 74 14.49 4.46 6.53
CA VAL A 74 13.76 3.54 5.63
C VAL A 74 14.54 2.24 5.40
N ALA A 75 15.86 2.34 5.24
CA ALA A 75 16.73 1.20 4.94
C ALA A 75 16.80 0.21 6.11
N GLU A 76 16.88 0.71 7.33
CA GLU A 76 16.87 -0.10 8.54
C GLU A 76 15.51 -0.75 8.78
N LEU A 77 14.42 0.01 8.60
CA LEU A 77 13.08 -0.53 8.70
C LEU A 77 12.87 -1.67 7.70
N LYS A 78 13.30 -1.48 6.45
CA LYS A 78 13.20 -2.49 5.40
C LYS A 78 14.00 -3.74 5.79
N THR A 79 15.24 -3.58 6.24
CA THR A 79 16.09 -4.69 6.68
C THR A 79 15.44 -5.47 7.82
N ALA A 80 14.88 -4.78 8.82
CA ALA A 80 14.20 -5.42 9.94
C ALA A 80 12.94 -6.19 9.50
N MET A 81 12.15 -5.62 8.58
CA MET A 81 10.96 -6.28 8.05
C MET A 81 11.29 -7.47 7.13
N GLU A 82 12.37 -7.39 6.35
CA GLU A 82 12.87 -8.51 5.56
C GLU A 82 13.35 -9.65 6.45
N ALA A 83 14.02 -9.35 7.58
CA ALA A 83 14.40 -10.36 8.57
C ALA A 83 13.20 -11.02 9.27
N MET A 84 12.07 -10.31 9.40
CA MET A 84 10.83 -10.84 9.96
C MET A 84 9.93 -11.53 8.93
N ARG A 85 10.18 -11.35 7.62
CA ARG A 85 9.39 -12.01 6.58
C ARG A 85 9.78 -13.49 6.55
N PRO A 86 8.83 -14.44 6.67
CA PRO A 86 9.13 -15.84 6.38
C PRO A 86 9.65 -15.95 4.94
N PRO A 87 10.56 -16.89 4.64
CA PRO A 87 11.12 -17.03 3.30
C PRO A 87 9.97 -17.08 2.29
N GLU A 88 10.01 -16.18 1.30
CA GLU A 88 9.00 -16.15 0.25
C GLU A 88 8.92 -17.55 -0.37
N PRO A 89 7.72 -18.14 -0.53
CA PRO A 89 7.61 -19.33 -1.37
C PRO A 89 8.20 -18.97 -2.73
N PRO A 90 8.99 -19.86 -3.35
CA PRO A 90 9.66 -19.57 -4.61
C PRO A 90 8.63 -18.98 -5.56
N LYS A 91 8.91 -17.76 -6.03
CA LYS A 91 8.10 -17.09 -7.04
C LYS A 91 8.11 -18.04 -8.23
N GLY A 92 7.05 -18.83 -8.37
CA GLY A 92 6.91 -19.73 -9.50
C GLY A 92 6.96 -18.85 -10.73
N ASP A 93 8.05 -18.95 -11.47
CA ASP A 93 8.12 -18.51 -12.85
C ASP A 93 7.03 -19.30 -13.58
N ALA A 94 5.83 -18.71 -13.65
CA ALA A 94 4.80 -19.17 -14.54
C ALA A 94 5.28 -18.80 -15.95
N GLU A 95 5.77 -19.82 -16.64
CA GLU A 95 6.06 -19.87 -18.08
C GLU A 95 4.96 -19.26 -18.95
#